data_AF-A0A957VJH5-F1
#
_entry.id   AF-A0A957VJH5-F1
#
_cell.length_a   1.000
_cell.length_b   1.000
_cell.length_c   1.000
_cell.angle_alpha   90.00
_cell.angle_beta   90.00
_cell.angle_gamma   90.00
#
_symmetry.space_group_name_H-M   'P 1'
#
loop_
_entity.id
_entity.type
_entity.pdbx_description
1 polymer ?
#
loop_
_entity_poly.entity_id
_entity_poly.type
_entity_poly.pdbx_seq_one_letter_code
_entity_poly.pdbx_strand_id
1 'polypeptide(L)'
;PVLWMVGLGFYEYSLMSPAPPEFIGLENFIRIYNDADLWGAFSRTFLFVVLAVSIQTVLGVVLGFLFWGSSEMPGRRVALTLLFVPMVMTPVASGLFWRLIYEPTFGVANYLADLVTGNKIDFLKKKPTSSGPSRRCSSSTSGCGRPS
;
A
#
# COMPACT_ATOMS: atom_id res chain seq x y z
N PRO A 1 19.03 13.46 19.94
CA PRO A 1 17.67 13.32 19.34
C PRO A 1 16.99 11.98 19.68
N VAL A 2 17.68 10.84 19.56
CA VAL A 2 17.07 9.51 19.84
C VAL A 2 16.59 9.39 21.28
N LEU A 3 17.41 9.76 22.26
CA LEU A 3 17.05 9.74 23.68
C LEU A 3 15.84 10.64 24.01
N TRP A 4 15.73 11.78 23.34
CA TRP A 4 14.60 12.70 23.47
C TRP A 4 13.31 12.11 22.89
N MET A 5 13.39 11.43 21.74
CA MET A 5 12.27 10.72 21.11
C MET A 5 11.79 9.55 21.98
N VAL A 6 12.74 8.81 22.59
CA VAL A 6 12.41 7.75 23.54
C VAL A 6 11.70 8.32 24.76
N GLY A 7 12.19 9.45 25.30
CA GLY A 7 11.52 10.18 26.37
C GLY A 7 10.09 10.55 26.01
N LEU A 8 9.86 11.15 24.84
CA LEU A 8 8.53 11.50 24.32
C LEU A 8 7.58 10.30 24.18
N GLY A 9 8.10 9.09 23.94
CA GLY A 9 7.28 7.88 23.84
C GLY A 9 6.51 7.51 25.12
N PHE A 10 6.96 8.02 26.28
CA PHE A 10 6.32 7.85 27.60
C PHE A 10 5.30 8.95 27.95
N TYR A 11 5.19 9.99 27.12
CA TYR A 11 4.26 11.11 27.34
C TYR A 11 3.10 11.06 26.33
N GLU A 12 1.89 11.40 26.75
CA GLU A 12 0.80 11.65 25.81
C GLU A 12 1.04 13.00 25.15
N TYR A 13 1.38 13.00 23.87
CA TYR A 13 1.49 14.22 23.09
C TYR A 13 0.42 14.23 22.01
N SER A 14 -0.71 14.87 22.30
CA SER A 14 -1.78 15.08 21.32
C SER A 14 -1.55 16.37 20.56
N LEU A 15 -1.26 16.28 19.26
CA LEU A 15 -1.11 17.45 18.38
C LEU A 15 -2.42 18.25 18.22
N MET A 16 -3.56 17.67 18.61
CA MET A 16 -4.89 18.26 18.48
C MET A 16 -5.47 18.81 19.79
N SER A 17 -4.84 18.57 20.94
CA SER A 17 -5.29 19.13 22.22
C SER A 17 -4.19 19.96 22.88
N PRO A 18 -4.48 21.18 23.33
CA PRO A 18 -3.52 22.02 24.06
C PRO A 18 -3.31 21.55 25.52
N ALA A 19 -3.48 20.25 25.77
CA ALA A 19 -3.26 19.65 27.08
C ALA A 19 -1.75 19.57 27.35
N PRO A 20 -1.29 19.85 28.58
CA PRO A 20 0.10 19.62 28.95
C PRO A 20 0.44 18.14 28.75
N PRO A 21 1.67 17.80 28.29
CA PRO A 21 2.07 16.41 28.10
C PRO A 21 2.00 15.65 29.43
N GLU A 22 1.07 14.72 29.54
CA GLU A 22 0.92 13.88 30.72
C GLU A 22 1.87 12.68 30.63
N PHE A 23 2.55 12.38 31.74
CA PHE A 23 3.41 11.21 31.83
C PHE A 23 2.55 9.97 32.08
N ILE A 24 2.26 9.23 31.02
CA ILE A 24 1.47 7.99 31.06
C ILE A 24 2.35 6.74 31.24
N GLY A 25 3.67 6.91 31.29
CA GLY A 25 4.60 5.80 31.44
C GLY A 25 4.48 4.79 30.29
N LEU A 26 4.16 3.53 30.61
CA LEU A 26 4.15 2.41 29.66
C LEU A 26 2.80 2.18 28.96
N GLU A 27 1.77 2.97 29.27
CA GLU A 27 0.41 2.73 28.79
C GLU A 27 0.29 2.83 27.26
N ASN A 28 1.09 3.72 26.65
CA ASN A 28 1.19 3.84 25.19
C ASN A 28 1.67 2.55 24.52
N PHE A 29 2.61 1.83 25.14
CA PHE A 29 3.12 0.56 24.62
C PHE A 29 2.09 -0.57 24.76
N ILE A 30 1.34 -0.60 25.86
CA ILE A 30 0.25 -1.57 26.08
C ILE A 30 -0.87 -1.36 25.06
N ARG A 31 -1.19 -0.09 24.76
CA ARG A 31 -2.17 0.27 23.73
C ARG A 31 -1.75 -0.19 22.34
N ILE A 32 -0.50 0.08 21.94
CA ILE A 32 0.06 -0.37 20.65
C ILE A 32 0.07 -1.90 20.56
N TYR A 33 0.40 -2.58 21.65
CA TYR A 33 0.44 -4.05 21.67
C TYR A 33 -0.94 -4.68 21.48
N ASN A 34 -1.99 -4.10 22.05
CA ASN A 34 -3.37 -4.61 21.94
C ASN A 34 -4.10 -4.16 20.66
N ASP A 35 -3.50 -3.29 19.84
CA ASP A 35 -4.13 -2.78 18.63
C ASP A 35 -3.95 -3.77 17.47
N ALA A 36 -5.01 -4.56 17.21
CA ALA A 36 -5.03 -5.56 16.15
C ALA A 36 -4.85 -4.96 14.75
N ASP A 37 -5.25 -3.70 14.53
CA ASP A 37 -5.10 -3.05 13.23
C ASP A 37 -3.63 -2.71 12.95
N LEU A 38 -2.87 -2.32 13.98
CA LEU A 38 -1.42 -2.11 13.87
C LEU A 38 -0.69 -3.40 13.52
N TRP A 39 -1.00 -4.51 14.19
CA TRP A 39 -0.42 -5.83 13.87
C TRP A 39 -0.86 -6.32 12.47
N GLY A 40 -2.10 -6.03 12.08
CA GLY A 40 -2.60 -6.30 10.74
C GLY A 40 -1.85 -5.51 9.66
N ALA A 41 -1.56 -4.23 9.89
CA ALA A 41 -0.77 -3.41 8.98
C ALA A 41 0.69 -3.86 8.94
N PHE A 42 1.28 -4.17 10.10
CA PHE A 42 2.66 -4.63 10.23
C PHE A 42 2.89 -5.96 9.50
N SER A 43 1.99 -6.93 9.65
CA SER A 43 2.12 -8.22 8.95
C SER A 43 2.04 -8.07 7.43
N ARG A 44 1.20 -7.16 6.92
CA ARG A 44 1.09 -6.87 5.48
C ARG A 44 2.36 -6.25 4.91
N THR A 45 2.93 -5.26 5.61
CA THR A 45 4.19 -4.63 5.18
C THR A 45 5.37 -5.59 5.32
N PHE A 46 5.40 -6.40 6.37
CA PHE A 46 6.41 -7.44 6.56
C PHE A 46 6.36 -8.48 5.42
N LEU A 47 5.18 -9.01 5.10
CA LEU A 47 4.99 -9.94 3.99
C LEU A 47 5.45 -9.33 2.66
N PHE A 48 5.08 -8.07 2.40
CA PHE A 48 5.52 -7.35 1.21
C PHE A 48 7.04 -7.25 1.12
N VAL A 49 7.71 -6.85 2.20
CA VAL A 49 9.18 -6.72 2.24
C VAL A 49 9.84 -8.07 2.04
N VAL A 50 9.38 -9.13 2.73
CA VAL A 50 9.95 -10.47 2.60
C VAL A 50 9.84 -10.98 1.16
N LEU A 51 8.67 -10.85 0.53
CA LEU A 51 8.48 -11.27 -0.86
C LEU A 51 9.36 -10.46 -1.83
N ALA A 52 9.38 -9.14 -1.67
CA ALA A 52 10.18 -8.25 -2.53
C ALA A 52 11.68 -8.56 -2.44
N VAL A 53 12.21 -8.66 -1.23
CA VAL A 53 13.64 -8.96 -0.98
C VAL A 53 14.00 -10.36 -1.46
N SER A 54 13.10 -11.34 -1.29
CA SER A 54 13.33 -12.71 -1.78
C SER A 54 13.49 -12.73 -3.30
N ILE A 55 12.57 -12.11 -4.04
CA ILE A 55 12.62 -12.03 -5.51
C ILE A 55 13.90 -11.31 -5.96
N GLN A 56 14.21 -10.17 -5.33
CA GLN A 56 15.42 -9.41 -5.62
C GLN A 56 16.69 -10.22 -5.42
N THR A 57 16.75 -10.98 -4.32
CA THR A 57 17.90 -11.84 -4.00
C THR A 57 18.06 -12.95 -5.03
N VAL A 58 16.96 -13.63 -5.39
CA VAL A 58 16.97 -14.68 -6.42
C VAL A 58 17.45 -14.14 -7.76
N LEU A 59 16.94 -12.98 -8.20
CA LEU A 59 17.37 -12.35 -9.45
C LEU A 59 18.86 -11.98 -9.42
N GLY A 60 19.35 -11.42 -8.31
CA GLY A 60 20.76 -11.08 -8.14
C GLY A 60 21.67 -12.30 -8.18
N VAL A 61 21.27 -13.41 -7.54
CA VAL A 61 22.00 -14.68 -7.55
C VAL A 61 22.02 -15.32 -8.93
N VAL A 62 20.88 -15.36 -9.64
CA VAL A 62 20.79 -15.92 -10.99
C VAL A 62 21.70 -15.16 -11.95
N LEU A 63 21.68 -13.82 -11.91
CA LEU A 63 22.56 -13.01 -12.74
C LEU A 63 24.02 -13.14 -12.33
N GLY A 64 24.30 -13.21 -11.02
CA GLY A 64 25.64 -13.47 -10.50
C GLY A 64 26.22 -14.78 -11.05
N PHE A 65 25.43 -15.86 -11.01
CA PHE A 65 25.82 -17.16 -11.52
C PHE A 65 25.99 -17.15 -13.05
N LEU A 66 25.10 -16.47 -13.78
CA LEU A 66 25.20 -16.34 -15.23
C LEU A 66 26.45 -15.57 -15.68
N PHE A 67 26.85 -14.53 -14.94
CA PHE A 67 28.05 -13.74 -15.24
C PHE A 67 29.34 -14.30 -14.65
N TRP A 68 29.26 -15.24 -13.71
CA TRP A 68 30.45 -15.86 -13.10
C TRP A 68 31.32 -16.62 -14.11
N GLY A 69 30.72 -17.16 -15.18
CA GLY A 69 31.41 -17.92 -16.23
C GLY A 69 31.98 -17.11 -17.40
N SER A 70 31.76 -15.80 -17.48
CA SER A 70 32.25 -14.97 -18.60
C SER A 70 32.82 -13.65 -18.07
N SER A 71 34.13 -13.66 -17.82
CA SER A 71 34.91 -12.53 -17.28
C SER A 71 34.87 -11.25 -18.15
N GLU A 72 34.31 -11.31 -19.37
CA GLU A 72 34.39 -10.23 -20.36
C GLU A 72 33.03 -9.81 -20.96
N MET A 73 31.88 -10.20 -20.38
CA MET A 73 30.59 -9.74 -20.91
C MET A 73 30.31 -8.26 -20.59
N PRO A 74 30.19 -7.37 -21.59
CA PRO A 74 29.91 -5.94 -21.37
C PRO A 74 28.51 -5.67 -20.80
N GLY A 75 27.61 -6.66 -20.84
CA GLY A 75 26.23 -6.56 -20.36
C GLY A 75 26.05 -6.55 -18.84
N ARG A 76 27.07 -6.93 -18.06
CA ARG A 76 26.99 -6.97 -16.58
C ARG A 76 26.62 -5.61 -15.99
N ARG A 77 27.24 -4.55 -16.50
CA ARG A 77 27.02 -3.18 -15.98
C ARG A 77 25.61 -2.70 -16.30
N VAL A 78 25.11 -2.99 -17.51
CA VAL A 78 23.78 -2.60 -17.98
C VAL A 78 22.68 -3.36 -17.22
N ALA A 79 22.82 -4.67 -17.04
CA ALA A 79 21.86 -5.50 -16.31
C ALA A 79 21.74 -5.07 -14.85
N LEU A 80 22.87 -4.83 -14.18
CA LEU A 80 22.88 -4.30 -12.82
C LEU A 80 22.20 -2.93 -12.76
N THR A 81 22.55 -1.99 -13.64
CA THR A 81 21.90 -0.66 -13.63
C THR A 81 20.40 -0.73 -13.84
N LEU A 82 19.90 -1.56 -14.77
CA LEU A 82 18.46 -1.73 -15.01
C LEU A 82 17.72 -2.31 -13.79
N LEU A 83 18.37 -3.20 -13.03
CA LEU A 83 17.80 -3.76 -11.81
C LEU A 83 17.86 -2.81 -10.61
N PHE A 84 18.93 -2.01 -10.49
CA PHE A 84 19.08 -1.06 -9.39
C PHE A 84 18.13 0.13 -9.52
N VAL A 85 17.87 0.60 -10.74
CA VAL A 85 16.97 1.75 -11.00
C VAL A 85 15.61 1.62 -10.28
N PRO A 86 14.82 0.56 -10.48
CA PRO A 86 13.52 0.42 -9.80
C PRO A 86 13.64 0.09 -8.30
N MET A 87 14.80 -0.41 -7.87
CA MET A 87 15.06 -0.74 -6.46
C MET A 87 15.26 0.50 -5.59
N VAL A 88 15.89 1.53 -6.17
CA VAL A 88 16.12 2.82 -5.50
C VAL A 88 14.89 3.72 -5.62
N MET A 89 14.05 3.50 -6.64
CA MET A 89 12.73 4.15 -6.72
C MET A 89 11.91 3.80 -5.47
N THR A 90 11.27 4.80 -4.87
CA THR A 90 10.47 4.58 -3.67
C THR A 90 9.32 3.60 -3.98
N PRO A 91 8.97 2.71 -3.04
CA PRO A 91 7.86 1.76 -3.25
C PRO A 91 6.53 2.49 -3.49
N VAL A 92 6.41 3.74 -3.03
CA VAL A 92 5.25 4.60 -3.33
C VAL A 92 5.20 4.98 -4.82
N ALA A 93 6.34 5.35 -5.41
CA ALA A 93 6.41 5.68 -6.83
C ALA A 93 6.09 4.46 -7.70
N SER A 94 6.64 3.28 -7.38
CA SER A 94 6.32 2.06 -8.13
C SER A 94 4.84 1.70 -8.05
N GLY A 95 4.21 1.85 -6.87
CA GLY A 95 2.77 1.68 -6.73
C GLY A 95 1.95 2.64 -7.60
N LEU A 96 2.40 3.89 -7.71
CA LEU A 96 1.77 4.87 -8.60
C LEU A 96 1.98 4.54 -10.09
N PHE A 97 3.16 4.05 -10.48
CA PHE A 97 3.41 3.59 -11.85
C PHE A 97 2.51 2.43 -12.24
N TRP A 98 2.37 1.42 -11.38
CA TRP A 98 1.43 0.33 -11.61
C TRP A 98 0.00 0.82 -11.70
N ARG A 99 -0.40 1.75 -10.83
CA ARG A 99 -1.72 2.38 -10.91
C ARG A 99 -1.94 3.08 -12.25
N LEU A 100 -0.95 3.81 -12.76
CA LEU A 100 -1.00 4.47 -14.07
C LEU A 100 -1.07 3.45 -15.23
N ILE A 101 -0.36 2.32 -15.13
CA ILE A 101 -0.41 1.24 -16.13
C ILE A 101 -1.78 0.56 -16.16
N TYR A 102 -2.37 0.32 -14.98
CA TYR A 102 -3.69 -0.31 -14.81
C TYR A 102 -4.86 0.69 -14.85
N GLU A 103 -4.61 1.99 -15.06
CA GLU A 103 -5.63 3.02 -15.12
C GLU A 103 -6.53 2.78 -16.35
N PRO A 104 -7.87 2.73 -16.21
CA PRO A 104 -8.73 2.13 -17.23
C PRO A 104 -8.95 3.03 -18.46
N THR A 105 -8.71 4.34 -18.34
CA THR A 105 -8.99 5.35 -19.37
C THR A 105 -7.83 5.63 -20.32
N PHE A 106 -6.58 5.50 -19.88
CA PHE A 106 -5.37 5.76 -20.69
C PHE A 106 -4.23 4.76 -20.45
N GLY A 107 -4.44 3.75 -19.60
CA GLY A 107 -3.41 2.77 -19.26
C GLY A 107 -3.06 1.88 -20.44
N VAL A 108 -1.76 1.75 -20.70
CA VAL A 108 -1.18 0.89 -21.75
C VAL A 108 -1.72 -0.55 -21.63
N ALA A 109 -2.04 -1.01 -20.41
CA ALA A 109 -2.58 -2.35 -20.18
C ALA A 109 -3.97 -2.57 -20.81
N ASN A 110 -4.88 -1.59 -20.73
CA ASN A 110 -6.22 -1.72 -21.35
C ASN A 110 -6.12 -1.65 -22.88
N TYR A 111 -5.24 -0.81 -23.43
CA TYR A 111 -4.99 -0.74 -24.87
C TYR A 111 -4.38 -2.04 -25.42
N LEU A 112 -3.40 -2.61 -24.72
CA LEU A 112 -2.80 -3.90 -25.09
C LEU A 112 -3.78 -5.07 -24.90
N ALA A 113 -4.61 -5.04 -23.86
CA ALA A 113 -5.65 -6.06 -23.63
C ALA A 113 -6.73 -6.01 -24.72
N ASP A 114 -7.13 -4.82 -25.17
CA ASP A 114 -8.07 -4.63 -26.28
C ASP A 114 -7.47 -5.15 -27.61
N LEU A 115 -6.17 -4.92 -27.82
CA LEU A 115 -5.46 -5.41 -29.02
C LEU A 115 -5.33 -6.94 -29.07
N VAL A 116 -5.17 -7.60 -27.92
CA VAL A 116 -4.97 -9.06 -27.82
C VAL A 116 -6.29 -9.82 -27.65
N THR A 117 -7.33 -9.20 -27.06
CA THR A 117 -8.57 -9.91 -26.63
C THR A 117 -9.84 -9.36 -27.30
N GLY A 118 -9.79 -8.19 -27.95
CA GLY A 118 -10.94 -7.59 -28.65
C GLY A 118 -12.14 -7.23 -27.74
N ASN A 119 -11.95 -7.19 -26.43
CA ASN A 119 -12.98 -6.87 -25.44
C ASN A 119 -12.39 -6.00 -24.33
N LYS A 120 -13.10 -4.92 -23.96
CA LYS A 120 -12.74 -4.04 -22.86
C LYS A 120 -12.99 -4.72 -21.52
N ILE A 121 -11.93 -5.24 -20.91
CA ILE A 121 -11.94 -5.80 -19.55
C ILE A 121 -11.62 -4.68 -18.57
N ASP A 122 -12.65 -4.03 -18.02
CA ASP A 122 -12.49 -3.02 -16.97
C ASP A 122 -12.16 -3.68 -15.62
N PHE A 123 -10.88 -3.96 -15.37
CA PHE A 123 -10.38 -4.57 -14.13
C PHE A 123 -10.72 -3.77 -12.86
N LEU A 124 -10.98 -2.47 -13.01
CA LEU A 124 -11.26 -1.55 -11.90
C LEU A 124 -12.73 -1.15 -11.76
N LYS A 125 -13.65 -1.78 -12.50
CA LYS A 125 -15.08 -1.55 -12.29
C LYS A 125 -15.51 -2.19 -10.98
N LYS A 126 -15.34 -1.44 -9.89
CA LYS A 126 -15.97 -1.71 -8.61
C LYS A 126 -17.47 -1.78 -8.90
N LYS A 127 -18.07 -2.98 -8.71
CA LYS A 127 -19.52 -3.15 -8.77
C LYS A 127 -20.15 -2.02 -7.95
N PRO A 128 -21.25 -1.40 -8.40
CA PRO A 128 -21.95 -0.44 -7.54
C PRO A 128 -22.27 -1.20 -6.25
N THR A 129 -21.57 -0.83 -5.17
CA THR A 129 -22.00 -1.14 -3.82
C THR A 129 -23.45 -0.70 -3.80
N SER A 130 -24.35 -1.66 -3.67
CA SER A 130 -25.77 -1.38 -3.55
C SER A 130 -25.89 -0.34 -2.46
N SER A 131 -26.24 0.87 -2.86
CA SER A 131 -26.92 1.81 -2.00
C SER A 131 -27.96 1.00 -1.25
N GLY A 132 -27.75 0.87 0.06
CA GLY A 132 -28.76 0.36 0.96
C GLY A 132 -30.07 1.08 0.64
N PRO A 133 -31.20 0.38 0.77
CA PRO A 133 -32.45 0.73 0.11
C PRO A 133 -32.75 2.20 0.35
N SER A 134 -32.80 2.96 -0.74
CA SER A 134 -33.52 4.22 -0.79
C SER A 134 -34.84 3.96 -0.09
N ARG A 135 -35.03 4.53 1.10
CA ARG A 135 -36.34 4.59 1.73
C ARG A 135 -37.19 5.36 0.73
N ARG A 136 -37.91 4.59 -0.09
CA ARG A 136 -38.92 5.04 -1.00
C ARG A 136 -40.03 5.54 -0.10
N CYS A 137 -39.94 6.79 0.34
CA CYS A 137 -41.11 7.51 0.82
C CYS A 137 -41.98 7.73 -0.41
N SER A 138 -42.75 6.70 -0.76
CA SER A 138 -43.88 6.83 -1.67
C SER A 138 -44.84 7.83 -1.04
N SER A 139 -44.98 8.96 -1.70
CA SER A 139 -46.11 9.86 -1.58
C SER A 139 -47.42 9.07 -1.60
N SER A 140 -48.06 8.86 -0.45
CA SER A 140 -49.51 8.68 -0.26
C SER A 140 -49.81 8.18 1.18
N THR A 141 -50.43 9.06 1.96
CA THR A 141 -51.38 8.74 3.06
C THR A 141 -50.82 8.38 4.46
N SER A 142 -51.06 9.31 5.39
CA SER A 142 -51.29 9.17 6.85
C SER A 142 -50.19 8.58 7.75
N GLY A 143 -49.62 9.45 8.61
CA GLY A 143 -49.29 9.07 9.99
C GLY A 143 -47.80 8.90 10.35
N CYS A 144 -46.99 9.96 10.24
CA CYS A 144 -45.73 10.03 11.00
C CYS A 144 -45.97 10.71 12.35
N GLY A 145 -46.15 9.91 13.40
CA GLY A 145 -46.18 10.37 14.79
C GLY A 145 -44.81 10.84 15.25
N ARG A 146 -44.78 11.99 15.94
CA ARG A 146 -43.60 12.53 16.65
C ARG A 146 -43.36 11.72 17.94
N PRO A 147 -42.13 11.35 18.30
CA PRO A 147 -41.84 10.90 19.65
C PRO A 147 -41.74 12.11 20.59
N SER A 148 -42.22 11.89 21.82
CA SER A 148 -42.15 12.75 23.00
C SER A 148 -40.75 12.78 23.59
#